data_AF-D8TZ34-F1
#
_entry.id   AF-D8TZ34-F1
#
_cell.length_a   1.000
_cell.length_b   1.000
_cell.length_c   1.000
_cell.angle_alpha   90.00
_cell.angle_beta   90.00
_cell.angle_gamma   90.00
#
_symmetry.space_group_name_H-M   'P 1'
#
loop_
_entity.id
_entity.type
_entity.pdbx_description
1 polymer ?
#
loop_
_entity_poly.entity_id
_entity_poly.type
_entity_poly.pdbx_seq_one_letter_code
_entity_poly.pdbx_strand_id
1 'polypeptide(L)'
;MRHGHRQDEEDDVWHLTAARPWDPPLSAKGRRQAREAAAQFKSKNIDYVLTSPFVRCLQTSAEIVDELGLEQGRWLVLWPMAELCDPRLLLAGRDDLRATLGKRPIREWMWNGQTFEQALTDLLAPELALSGVRTRPEVWNDTTPTYPEKIEQALKRYERQIKLVSKEFAGRNVIIVTHGEALRAAVNLYDTRAAVYEVKHTGHVPLRRERGPGGNWEPWSLCCTSGQTGVYWSYAT
;
A
#
# COMPACT_ATOMS: atom_id res chain seq x y z
N MET A 1 -2.60 -5.76 0.72
CA MET A 1 -2.35 -5.71 2.18
C MET A 1 -2.28 -4.24 2.59
N ARG A 2 -2.91 -3.87 3.72
CA ARG A 2 -2.77 -2.53 4.31
C ARG A 2 -1.42 -2.43 5.05
N HIS A 3 -0.78 -1.27 5.03
CA HIS A 3 0.41 -0.99 5.83
C HIS A 3 0.19 -1.24 7.35
N GLY A 4 1.29 -1.34 8.10
CA GLY A 4 1.28 -1.46 9.56
C GLY A 4 0.81 -0.19 10.30
N HIS A 5 0.70 -0.26 11.62
CA HIS A 5 0.33 0.86 12.50
C HIS A 5 1.28 2.06 12.37
N ARG A 6 0.73 3.27 12.29
CA ARG A 6 1.48 4.50 12.00
C ARG A 6 1.98 5.18 13.27
N GLN A 7 2.98 6.06 13.14
CA GLN A 7 3.52 6.81 14.27
C GLN A 7 2.54 7.87 14.80
N ASP A 8 1.78 8.52 13.91
CA ASP A 8 0.76 9.51 14.28
C ASP A 8 -0.48 8.89 14.98
N GLU A 9 -0.59 7.56 14.95
CA GLU A 9 -1.60 6.81 15.71
C GLU A 9 -1.11 6.44 17.13
N GLU A 10 0.21 6.48 17.36
CA GLU A 10 0.83 6.25 18.67
C GLU A 10 1.08 7.58 19.42
N ASP A 11 1.37 8.63 18.67
CA ASP A 11 1.67 9.98 19.15
C ASP A 11 0.78 11.00 18.40
N ASP A 12 -0.25 11.48 19.09
CA ASP A 12 -1.27 12.36 18.53
C ASP A 12 -0.74 13.77 18.19
N VAL A 13 0.42 14.16 18.72
CA VAL A 13 1.09 15.45 18.44
C VAL A 13 2.26 15.34 17.46
N TRP A 14 2.58 14.13 16.97
CA TRP A 14 3.68 13.88 16.03
C TRP A 14 3.67 14.84 14.82
N HIS A 15 2.48 15.08 14.27
CA HIS A 15 2.26 15.92 13.09
C HIS A 15 2.64 17.40 13.27
N LEU A 16 2.77 17.88 14.51
CA LEU A 16 3.12 19.27 14.80
C LEU A 16 4.59 19.59 14.49
N THR A 17 5.48 18.61 14.66
CA THR A 17 6.93 18.78 14.47
C THR A 17 7.47 18.02 13.26
N ALA A 18 6.68 17.10 12.69
CA ALA A 18 7.06 16.34 11.52
C ALA A 18 7.33 17.23 10.30
N ALA A 19 8.42 16.94 9.59
CA ALA A 19 8.75 17.60 8.32
C ALA A 19 7.76 17.24 7.19
N ARG A 20 7.06 16.10 7.31
CA ARG A 20 6.06 15.59 6.36
C ARG A 20 4.85 15.02 7.12
N PRO A 21 4.00 15.87 7.69
CA PRO A 21 2.85 15.42 8.51
C PRO A 21 1.85 14.56 7.73
N TRP A 22 1.85 14.63 6.39
CA TRP A 22 0.98 13.83 5.51
C TRP A 22 1.50 12.40 5.22
N ASP A 23 2.75 12.09 5.57
CA ASP A 23 3.37 10.79 5.30
C ASP A 23 4.06 10.23 6.55
N PRO A 24 3.28 9.87 7.59
CA PRO A 24 3.83 9.32 8.82
C PRO A 24 4.48 7.94 8.59
N PRO A 25 5.61 7.66 9.26
CA PRO A 25 6.23 6.34 9.30
C PRO A 25 5.40 5.35 10.12
N LEU A 26 5.80 4.09 10.06
CA LEU A 26 5.35 3.06 10.99
C LEU A 26 5.86 3.36 12.39
N SER A 27 5.00 3.11 13.36
CA SER A 27 5.38 2.97 14.77
C SER A 27 6.20 1.69 14.99
N ALA A 28 6.83 1.55 16.16
CA ALA A 28 7.48 0.29 16.56
C ALA A 28 6.50 -0.90 16.52
N LYS A 29 5.23 -0.66 16.88
CA LYS A 29 4.14 -1.63 16.75
C LYS A 29 3.89 -2.01 15.29
N GLY A 30 3.83 -1.02 14.39
CA GLY A 30 3.64 -1.26 12.96
C GLY A 30 4.76 -2.08 12.34
N ARG A 31 6.01 -1.85 12.75
CA ARG A 31 7.16 -2.67 12.30
C ARG A 31 7.03 -4.13 12.75
N ARG A 32 6.61 -4.39 14.00
CA ARG A 32 6.34 -5.77 14.48
C ARG A 32 5.21 -6.43 13.67
N GLN A 33 4.10 -5.73 13.45
CA GLN A 33 3.00 -6.25 12.63
C GLN A 33 3.45 -6.61 11.22
N ALA A 34 4.30 -5.78 10.59
CA ALA A 34 4.82 -6.05 9.25
C ALA A 34 5.67 -7.34 9.21
N ARG A 35 6.55 -7.55 10.19
CA ARG A 35 7.34 -8.80 10.31
C ARG A 35 6.47 -10.03 10.55
N GLU A 36 5.49 -9.93 11.43
CA GLU A 36 4.55 -11.02 11.72
C GLU A 36 3.72 -11.40 10.48
N ALA A 37 3.29 -10.40 9.69
CA ALA A 37 2.61 -10.65 8.43
C ALA A 37 3.54 -11.28 7.39
N ALA A 38 4.79 -10.80 7.29
CA ALA A 38 5.78 -11.34 6.37
C ALA A 38 6.03 -12.84 6.59
N ALA A 39 6.14 -13.27 7.85
CA ALA A 39 6.31 -14.68 8.21
C ALA A 39 5.16 -15.56 7.68
N GLN A 40 3.92 -15.05 7.63
CA GLN A 40 2.76 -15.77 7.09
C GLN A 40 2.83 -15.95 5.57
N PHE A 41 3.59 -15.11 4.86
CA PHE A 41 3.73 -15.16 3.41
C PHE A 41 4.87 -16.07 2.94
N LYS A 42 5.76 -16.54 3.83
CA LYS A 42 6.86 -17.45 3.47
C LYS A 42 6.39 -18.69 2.70
N SER A 43 5.25 -19.27 3.09
CA SER A 43 4.68 -20.45 2.44
C SER A 43 3.94 -20.15 1.12
N LYS A 44 3.86 -18.88 0.71
CA LYS A 44 3.07 -18.44 -0.46
C LYS A 44 3.90 -18.23 -1.72
N ASN A 45 5.22 -18.49 -1.68
CA ASN A 45 6.13 -18.36 -2.81
C ASN A 45 5.97 -17.03 -3.54
N ILE A 46 6.00 -15.91 -2.81
CA ILE A 46 5.84 -14.56 -3.36
C ILE A 46 7.03 -14.24 -4.27
N ASP A 47 6.76 -13.90 -5.53
CA ASP A 47 7.77 -13.53 -6.52
C ASP A 47 8.10 -12.03 -6.50
N TYR A 48 7.10 -11.19 -6.16
CA TYR A 48 7.23 -9.72 -6.20
C TYR A 48 6.47 -9.06 -5.05
N VAL A 49 7.08 -8.00 -4.51
CA VAL A 49 6.45 -7.06 -3.58
C VAL A 49 6.26 -5.73 -4.29
N LEU A 50 5.00 -5.37 -4.49
CA LEU A 50 4.56 -4.11 -5.06
C LEU A 50 4.12 -3.19 -3.91
N THR A 51 4.51 -1.92 -3.89
CA THR A 51 4.18 -1.00 -2.79
C THR A 51 3.79 0.41 -3.22
N SER A 52 2.87 1.01 -2.48
CA SER A 52 2.61 2.44 -2.49
C SER A 52 3.89 3.25 -2.16
N PRO A 53 4.02 4.48 -2.71
CA PRO A 53 5.16 5.37 -2.47
C PRO A 53 5.21 6.02 -1.07
N PHE A 54 4.18 5.83 -0.25
CA PHE A 54 4.13 6.36 1.13
C PHE A 54 5.10 5.62 2.05
N VAL A 55 5.79 6.35 2.92
CA VAL A 55 6.89 5.82 3.76
C VAL A 55 6.43 4.63 4.59
N ARG A 56 5.22 4.66 5.16
CA ARG A 56 4.62 3.54 5.91
C ARG A 56 4.45 2.26 5.09
N CYS A 57 4.16 2.39 3.79
CA CYS A 57 4.04 1.24 2.89
C CYS A 57 5.44 0.75 2.48
N LEU A 58 6.38 1.65 2.24
CA LEU A 58 7.78 1.30 1.96
C LEU A 58 8.41 0.55 3.14
N GLN A 59 8.24 1.02 4.37
CA GLN A 59 8.72 0.31 5.56
C GLN A 59 7.99 -1.02 5.78
N THR A 60 6.67 -1.09 5.55
CA THR A 60 5.94 -2.38 5.65
C THR A 60 6.47 -3.38 4.63
N SER A 61 6.66 -2.95 3.38
CA SER A 61 7.17 -3.81 2.30
C SER A 61 8.63 -4.18 2.48
N ALA A 62 9.46 -3.32 3.08
CA ALA A 62 10.84 -3.62 3.39
C ALA A 62 10.99 -4.84 4.32
N GLU A 63 10.20 -4.89 5.39
CA GLU A 63 10.17 -6.03 6.31
C GLU A 63 9.71 -7.32 5.59
N ILE A 64 8.80 -7.21 4.62
CA ILE A 64 8.35 -8.35 3.80
C ILE A 64 9.46 -8.81 2.83
N VAL A 65 10.13 -7.87 2.16
CA VAL A 65 11.22 -8.15 1.22
C VAL A 65 12.39 -8.83 1.91
N ASP A 66 12.77 -8.34 3.09
CA ASP A 66 13.84 -8.91 3.91
C ASP A 66 13.50 -10.33 4.37
N GLU A 67 12.32 -10.52 4.97
CA GLU A 67 11.87 -11.81 5.51
C GLU A 67 11.72 -12.88 4.42
N LEU A 68 11.36 -12.47 3.20
CA LEU A 68 11.24 -13.35 2.04
C LEU A 68 12.55 -13.50 1.25
N GLY A 69 13.59 -12.71 1.56
CA GLY A 69 14.86 -12.73 0.86
C GLY A 69 14.78 -12.40 -0.62
N LEU A 70 13.92 -11.45 -1.02
CA LEU A 70 13.72 -11.14 -2.44
C LEU A 70 14.92 -10.40 -3.04
N GLU A 71 15.25 -10.76 -4.28
CA GLU A 71 16.36 -10.17 -5.05
C GLU A 71 16.04 -8.75 -5.56
N GLN A 72 17.09 -8.03 -5.99
CA GLN A 72 16.94 -6.71 -6.62
C GLN A 72 16.00 -6.80 -7.84
N GLY A 73 15.18 -5.77 -8.06
CA GLY A 73 14.16 -5.76 -9.11
C GLY A 73 12.86 -6.51 -8.77
N ARG A 74 12.74 -7.09 -7.57
CA ARG A 74 11.49 -7.73 -7.08
C ARG A 74 10.66 -6.87 -6.13
N TRP A 75 11.20 -5.72 -5.73
CA TRP A 75 10.51 -4.73 -4.91
C TRP A 75 10.18 -3.49 -5.75
N LEU A 76 8.90 -3.27 -6.04
CA LEU A 76 8.45 -2.33 -7.06
C LEU A 76 7.47 -1.29 -6.49
N VAL A 77 7.66 -0.02 -6.82
CA VAL A 77 6.80 1.09 -6.40
C VAL A 77 5.79 1.42 -7.48
N LEU A 78 4.54 1.65 -7.06
CA LEU A 78 3.42 1.97 -7.94
C LEU A 78 2.57 3.09 -7.35
N TRP A 79 2.73 4.28 -7.93
CA TRP A 79 1.95 5.47 -7.58
C TRP A 79 0.43 5.29 -7.69
N PRO A 80 -0.11 4.50 -8.63
CA PRO A 80 -1.55 4.26 -8.66
C PRO A 80 -2.10 3.48 -7.45
N MET A 81 -1.26 2.97 -6.54
CA MET A 81 -1.69 2.39 -5.25
C MET A 81 -1.42 3.31 -4.05
N ALA A 82 -1.05 4.56 -4.29
CA ALA A 82 -0.97 5.62 -3.28
C ALA A 82 -2.30 5.80 -2.52
N GLU A 83 -2.23 6.38 -1.31
CA GLU A 83 -3.39 6.66 -0.46
C GLU A 83 -4.47 7.45 -1.21
N LEU A 84 -5.70 7.44 -0.71
CA LEU A 84 -6.70 8.40 -1.15
C LEU A 84 -6.13 9.81 -0.96
N CYS A 85 -5.92 10.53 -2.06
CA CYS A 85 -5.25 11.82 -2.06
C CYS A 85 -6.24 12.96 -1.74
N ASP A 86 -6.91 12.84 -0.59
CA ASP A 86 -7.86 13.83 -0.07
C ASP A 86 -7.18 14.71 0.99
N PRO A 87 -7.21 16.05 0.87
CA PRO A 87 -6.62 16.96 1.86
C PRO A 87 -7.19 16.79 3.27
N ARG A 88 -8.44 16.32 3.41
CA ARG A 88 -9.06 16.04 4.72
C ARG A 88 -8.39 14.85 5.42
N LEU A 89 -7.88 13.91 4.63
CA LEU A 89 -7.17 12.73 5.13
C LEU A 89 -5.68 13.02 5.29
N LEU A 90 -5.02 13.52 4.24
CA LEU A 90 -3.57 13.71 4.23
C LEU A 90 -3.11 14.87 5.12
N LEU A 91 -3.94 15.89 5.33
CA LEU A 91 -3.58 17.07 6.12
C LEU A 91 -4.44 17.18 7.38
N ALA A 92 -4.93 16.05 7.90
CA ALA A 92 -5.63 16.01 9.19
C ALA A 92 -4.72 16.58 10.29
N GLY A 93 -5.22 17.54 11.06
CA GLY A 93 -4.44 18.24 12.09
C GLY A 93 -3.47 19.31 11.56
N ARG A 94 -3.36 19.51 10.24
CA ARG A 94 -2.49 20.51 9.59
C ARG A 94 -3.22 21.35 8.56
N ASP A 95 -4.30 21.97 9.00
CA ASP A 95 -5.12 22.85 8.16
C ASP A 95 -4.33 24.06 7.61
N ASP A 96 -3.27 24.48 8.32
CA ASP A 96 -2.31 25.50 7.90
C ASP A 96 -1.64 25.16 6.55
N LEU A 97 -1.48 23.87 6.24
CA LEU A 97 -0.85 23.41 5.00
C LEU A 97 -1.81 23.30 3.82
N ARG A 98 -3.13 23.31 4.05
CA ARG A 98 -4.12 23.09 2.99
C ARG A 98 -4.08 24.15 1.90
N ALA A 99 -3.86 25.42 2.27
CA ALA A 99 -3.78 26.51 1.30
C ALA A 99 -2.54 26.38 0.39
N THR A 100 -1.41 25.95 0.95
CA THR A 100 -0.11 25.87 0.27
C THR A 100 0.01 24.61 -0.58
N LEU A 101 -0.40 23.46 -0.05
CA LEU A 101 -0.28 22.17 -0.74
C LEU A 101 -1.49 21.86 -1.62
N GLY A 102 -2.69 22.34 -1.24
CA GLY A 102 -3.98 22.05 -1.90
C GLY A 102 -4.08 22.42 -3.37
N LYS A 103 -3.13 23.19 -3.90
CA LYS A 103 -3.12 23.66 -5.30
C LYS A 103 -2.04 22.99 -6.17
N ARG A 104 -1.15 22.20 -5.58
CA ARG A 104 0.04 21.65 -6.26
C ARG A 104 -0.13 20.14 -6.49
N PRO A 105 0.33 19.60 -7.64
CA PRO A 105 0.41 18.16 -7.86
C PRO A 105 1.13 17.45 -6.72
N ILE A 106 0.63 16.28 -6.31
CA ILE A 106 1.17 15.54 -5.15
C ILE A 106 2.68 15.30 -5.25
N ARG A 107 3.19 15.02 -6.44
CA ARG A 107 4.62 14.79 -6.70
C ARG A 107 5.50 15.95 -6.23
N GLU A 108 5.03 17.19 -6.34
CA GLU A 108 5.85 18.35 -6.03
C GLU A 108 6.15 18.53 -4.54
N TRP A 109 5.35 17.91 -3.68
CA TRP A 109 5.44 18.13 -2.23
C TRP A 109 5.47 16.85 -1.40
N MET A 110 5.06 15.69 -1.94
CA MET A 110 5.05 14.41 -1.23
C MET A 110 6.39 14.11 -0.53
N TRP A 111 7.49 14.45 -1.21
CA TRP A 111 8.85 14.28 -0.71
C TRP A 111 9.58 15.63 -0.54
N ASN A 112 8.87 16.70 -0.16
CA ASN A 112 9.46 18.03 0.05
C ASN A 112 10.28 18.54 -1.15
N GLY A 113 9.82 18.25 -2.38
CA GLY A 113 10.50 18.64 -3.62
C GLY A 113 11.64 17.73 -4.06
N GLN A 114 11.96 16.68 -3.29
CA GLN A 114 12.97 15.70 -3.66
C GLN A 114 12.47 14.72 -4.72
N THR A 115 13.39 14.15 -5.49
CA THR A 115 13.10 12.98 -6.32
C THR A 115 12.84 11.75 -5.45
N PHE A 116 12.25 10.70 -6.02
CA PHE A 116 12.06 9.44 -5.30
C PHE A 116 13.38 8.87 -4.77
N GLU A 117 14.46 8.92 -5.57
CA GLU A 117 15.75 8.36 -5.17
C GLU A 117 16.45 9.15 -4.06
N GLN A 118 16.29 10.47 -4.08
CA GLN A 118 16.73 11.34 -2.99
C GLN A 118 15.93 11.04 -1.72
N ALA A 119 14.61 10.97 -1.82
CA ALA A 119 13.74 10.63 -0.70
C ALA A 119 14.06 9.24 -0.12
N LEU A 120 14.32 8.25 -0.98
CA LEU A 120 14.72 6.90 -0.57
C LEU A 120 16.06 6.92 0.18
N THR A 121 17.01 7.73 -0.26
CA THR A 121 18.33 7.84 0.37
C THR A 121 18.26 8.58 1.71
N ASP A 122 17.55 9.70 1.76
CA ASP A 122 17.57 10.57 2.93
C ASP A 122 16.61 10.10 4.04
N LEU A 123 15.41 9.65 3.66
CA LEU A 123 14.34 9.34 4.60
C LEU A 123 14.31 7.86 4.94
N LEU A 124 14.49 7.01 3.92
CA LEU A 124 14.25 5.59 4.05
C LEU A 124 15.54 4.81 4.30
N ALA A 125 16.70 5.19 3.76
CA ALA A 125 17.91 4.39 3.94
C ALA A 125 18.27 4.13 5.42
N PRO A 126 18.18 5.11 6.34
CA PRO A 126 18.39 4.83 7.77
C PRO A 126 17.35 3.87 8.34
N GLU A 127 16.09 4.00 7.93
CA GLU A 127 14.99 3.17 8.42
C GLU A 127 14.96 1.76 7.79
N LEU A 128 15.44 1.63 6.56
CA LEU A 128 15.62 0.37 5.83
C LEU A 128 16.85 -0.37 6.35
N ALA A 129 17.89 0.34 6.77
CA ALA A 129 19.01 -0.26 7.49
C ALA A 129 18.54 -0.99 8.76
N LEU A 130 17.46 -0.53 9.41
CA LEU A 130 16.85 -1.23 10.55
C LEU A 130 16.11 -2.51 10.17
N SER A 131 15.69 -2.67 8.91
CA SER A 131 14.97 -3.86 8.44
C SER A 131 15.89 -4.92 7.85
N GLY A 132 17.21 -4.80 7.91
CA GLY A 132 18.16 -5.79 7.34
C GLY A 132 18.19 -5.88 5.81
N VAL A 133 17.17 -5.30 5.15
CA VAL A 133 16.95 -5.35 3.71
C VAL A 133 18.17 -4.83 2.92
N ARG A 134 18.61 -5.63 1.95
CA ARG A 134 19.78 -5.33 1.12
C ARG A 134 19.45 -4.82 -0.28
N THR A 135 18.19 -4.92 -0.66
CA THR A 135 17.68 -4.49 -1.97
C THR A 135 16.99 -3.14 -1.86
N ARG A 136 16.84 -2.48 -3.01
CA ARG A 136 16.16 -1.18 -3.11
C ARG A 136 14.87 -1.29 -3.90
N PRO A 137 13.81 -0.55 -3.53
CA PRO A 137 12.62 -0.46 -4.33
C PRO A 137 12.89 0.29 -5.63
N GLU A 138 12.27 -0.15 -6.73
CA GLU A 138 12.35 0.51 -8.04
C GLU A 138 10.97 0.99 -8.49
N VAL A 139 10.88 2.16 -9.13
CA VAL A 139 9.59 2.66 -9.62
C VAL A 139 9.15 1.86 -10.85
N TRP A 140 8.02 1.15 -10.74
CA TRP A 140 7.41 0.41 -11.85
C TRP A 140 6.31 1.19 -12.55
N ASN A 141 5.47 1.90 -11.78
CA ASN A 141 4.41 2.74 -12.35
C ASN A 141 4.39 4.10 -11.66
N ASP A 142 4.75 5.12 -12.44
CA ASP A 142 4.93 6.49 -11.95
C ASP A 142 3.70 7.40 -12.17
N THR A 143 2.55 6.80 -12.50
CA THR A 143 1.31 7.56 -12.73
C THR A 143 0.73 8.03 -11.40
N THR A 144 0.93 9.30 -11.07
CA THR A 144 0.47 9.89 -9.81
C THR A 144 -1.05 10.09 -9.79
N PRO A 145 -1.71 9.91 -8.63
CA PRO A 145 -3.08 10.34 -8.46
C PRO A 145 -3.22 11.86 -8.60
N THR A 146 -4.44 12.32 -8.88
CA THR A 146 -4.77 13.75 -8.78
C THR A 146 -4.77 14.18 -7.31
N TYR A 147 -4.60 15.47 -7.06
CA TYR A 147 -4.76 16.05 -5.74
C TYR A 147 -5.48 17.41 -5.87
N PRO A 148 -6.60 17.63 -5.18
CA PRO A 148 -7.35 16.67 -4.35
C PRO A 148 -7.98 15.54 -5.19
N GLU A 149 -8.18 14.38 -4.59
CA GLU A 149 -8.81 13.21 -5.19
C GLU A 149 -10.13 12.88 -4.47
N LYS A 150 -11.18 12.57 -5.26
CA LYS A 150 -12.43 12.04 -4.72
C LYS A 150 -12.34 10.52 -4.55
N ILE A 151 -13.09 9.98 -3.59
CA ILE A 151 -13.08 8.54 -3.31
C ILE A 151 -13.44 7.70 -4.53
N GLU A 152 -14.41 8.11 -5.35
CA GLU A 152 -14.81 7.36 -6.55
C GLU A 152 -13.70 7.33 -7.61
N GLN A 153 -12.86 8.37 -7.67
CA GLN A 153 -11.70 8.41 -8.55
C GLN A 153 -10.61 7.45 -8.05
N ALA A 154 -10.35 7.45 -6.74
CA ALA A 154 -9.38 6.56 -6.11
C ALA A 154 -9.77 5.08 -6.30
N LEU A 155 -11.04 4.72 -6.05
CA LEU A 155 -11.54 3.35 -6.24
C LEU A 155 -11.33 2.87 -7.68
N LYS A 156 -11.71 3.66 -8.69
CA LYS A 156 -11.47 3.34 -10.11
C LYS A 156 -9.98 3.19 -10.44
N ARG A 157 -9.13 4.04 -9.86
CA ARG A 157 -7.67 3.98 -10.01
C ARG A 157 -7.11 2.67 -9.43
N TYR A 158 -7.52 2.29 -8.22
CA TYR A 158 -7.12 1.03 -7.60
C TYR A 158 -7.56 -0.17 -8.43
N GLU A 159 -8.82 -0.21 -8.87
CA GLU A 159 -9.34 -1.29 -9.70
C GLU A 159 -8.54 -1.47 -10.99
N ARG A 160 -8.28 -0.35 -11.69
CA ARG A 160 -7.49 -0.35 -12.92
C ARG A 160 -6.08 -0.88 -12.67
N GLN A 161 -5.46 -0.45 -11.58
CA GLN A 161 -4.10 -0.86 -11.25
C GLN A 161 -4.04 -2.34 -10.84
N ILE A 162 -4.98 -2.85 -10.05
CA ILE A 162 -5.05 -4.27 -9.67
C ILE A 162 -5.23 -5.15 -10.91
N LYS A 163 -6.08 -4.73 -11.87
CA LYS A 163 -6.25 -5.42 -13.15
C LYS A 163 -4.96 -5.40 -13.99
N LEU A 164 -4.24 -4.27 -14.01
CA LEU A 164 -2.96 -4.16 -14.71
C LEU A 164 -1.90 -5.08 -14.10
N VAL A 165 -1.75 -5.07 -12.78
CA VAL A 165 -0.82 -5.99 -12.07
C VAL A 165 -1.19 -7.45 -12.36
N SER A 166 -2.48 -7.79 -12.29
CA SER A 166 -2.97 -9.12 -12.64
C SER A 166 -2.62 -9.55 -14.06
N LYS A 167 -2.48 -8.63 -15.00
CA LYS A 167 -2.10 -8.91 -16.38
C LYS A 167 -0.58 -9.04 -16.54
N GLU A 168 0.17 -8.03 -16.09
CA GLU A 168 1.62 -7.92 -16.32
C GLU A 168 2.43 -8.94 -15.49
N PHE A 169 1.90 -9.35 -14.33
CA PHE A 169 2.53 -10.36 -13.47
C PHE A 169 1.79 -11.71 -13.53
N ALA A 170 1.17 -12.04 -14.67
CA ALA A 170 0.45 -13.28 -14.83
C ALA A 170 1.34 -14.51 -14.56
N GLY A 171 0.88 -15.41 -13.69
CA GLY A 171 1.64 -16.59 -13.27
C GLY A 171 2.64 -16.37 -12.15
N ARG A 172 2.69 -15.15 -11.59
CA ARG A 172 3.50 -14.80 -10.41
C ARG A 172 2.62 -14.61 -9.20
N ASN A 173 3.15 -14.94 -8.03
CA ASN A 173 2.54 -14.59 -6.76
C ASN A 173 3.03 -13.19 -6.35
N VAL A 174 2.09 -12.26 -6.25
CA VAL A 174 2.41 -10.85 -5.99
C VAL A 174 1.71 -10.39 -4.73
N ILE A 175 2.43 -9.68 -3.87
CA ILE A 175 1.83 -8.92 -2.77
C ILE A 175 1.84 -7.43 -3.11
N ILE A 176 0.71 -6.75 -2.90
CA ILE A 176 0.60 -5.30 -3.04
C ILE A 176 0.39 -4.68 -1.65
N VAL A 177 1.34 -3.88 -1.18
CA VAL A 177 1.30 -3.12 0.07
C VAL A 177 0.77 -1.71 -0.18
N THR A 178 -0.38 -1.39 0.41
CA THR A 178 -1.17 -0.19 0.11
C THR A 178 -2.01 0.22 1.34
N HIS A 179 -3.15 0.87 1.14
CA HIS A 179 -3.98 1.51 2.16
C HIS A 179 -5.39 0.92 2.22
N GLY A 180 -6.20 1.35 3.19
CA GLY A 180 -7.52 0.74 3.46
C GLY A 180 -8.47 0.79 2.26
N GLU A 181 -8.57 1.93 1.59
CA GLU A 181 -9.46 2.15 0.45
C GLU A 181 -9.15 1.27 -0.76
N ALA A 182 -7.86 0.97 -0.98
CA ALA A 182 -7.45 0.04 -2.02
C ALA A 182 -7.88 -1.40 -1.73
N LEU A 183 -7.97 -1.80 -0.45
CA LEU A 183 -8.47 -3.12 -0.06
C LEU A 183 -9.99 -3.20 -0.23
N ARG A 184 -10.71 -2.09 0.00
CA ARG A 184 -12.14 -2.00 -0.36
C ARG A 184 -12.35 -2.24 -1.85
N ALA A 185 -11.60 -1.54 -2.70
CA ALA A 185 -11.65 -1.75 -4.15
C ALA A 185 -11.32 -3.22 -4.52
N ALA A 186 -10.31 -3.83 -3.88
CA ALA A 186 -9.96 -5.22 -4.13
C ALA A 186 -11.08 -6.21 -3.80
N VAL A 187 -11.81 -6.03 -2.68
CA VAL A 187 -12.99 -6.85 -2.37
C VAL A 187 -14.09 -6.61 -3.41
N ASN A 188 -14.40 -5.34 -3.71
CA ASN A 188 -15.52 -4.99 -4.60
C ASN A 188 -15.31 -5.37 -6.06
N LEU A 189 -14.05 -5.56 -6.49
CA LEU A 189 -13.74 -6.15 -7.80
C LEU A 189 -14.33 -7.55 -7.99
N TYR A 190 -14.46 -8.32 -6.91
CA TYR A 190 -14.82 -9.74 -6.95
C TYR A 190 -16.08 -10.08 -6.15
N ASP A 191 -16.56 -9.15 -5.32
CA ASP A 191 -17.88 -9.21 -4.70
C ASP A 191 -18.48 -7.80 -4.59
N THR A 192 -19.24 -7.39 -5.60
CA THR A 192 -19.86 -6.06 -5.68
C THR A 192 -20.94 -5.81 -4.63
N ARG A 193 -21.41 -6.87 -3.95
CA ARG A 193 -22.44 -6.79 -2.90
C ARG A 193 -21.85 -6.50 -1.52
N ALA A 194 -20.52 -6.65 -1.37
CA ALA A 194 -19.83 -6.49 -0.11
C ALA A 194 -19.66 -5.00 0.24
N ALA A 195 -20.09 -4.61 1.44
CA ALA A 195 -19.82 -3.29 2.01
C ALA A 195 -18.66 -3.41 3.02
N VAL A 196 -17.45 -3.03 2.60
CA VAL A 196 -16.26 -3.06 3.47
C VAL A 196 -16.30 -1.90 4.45
N TYR A 197 -16.42 -2.21 5.75
CA TYR A 197 -16.55 -1.21 6.82
C TYR A 197 -15.31 -1.07 7.69
N GLU A 198 -14.40 -2.05 7.71
CA GLU A 198 -13.15 -1.98 8.46
C GLU A 198 -12.02 -2.71 7.74
N VAL A 199 -10.82 -2.13 7.78
CA VAL A 199 -9.59 -2.75 7.30
C VAL A 199 -8.52 -2.55 8.36
N LYS A 200 -8.15 -3.59 9.11
CA LYS A 200 -7.10 -3.51 10.13
C LYS A 200 -5.73 -3.30 9.50
N HIS A 201 -4.78 -2.72 10.25
CA HIS A 201 -3.38 -2.70 9.84
C HIS A 201 -2.90 -4.12 9.54
N THR A 202 -2.07 -4.27 8.51
CA THR A 202 -1.62 -5.58 7.98
C THR A 202 -2.73 -6.53 7.50
N GLY A 203 -4.00 -6.09 7.54
CA GLY A 203 -5.10 -6.79 6.92
C GLY A 203 -4.90 -6.92 5.42
N HIS A 204 -5.37 -8.01 4.82
CA HIS A 204 -5.11 -8.30 3.41
C HIS A 204 -6.24 -9.05 2.73
N VAL A 205 -6.28 -8.97 1.40
CA VAL A 205 -7.30 -9.59 0.54
C VAL A 205 -6.57 -10.57 -0.37
N PRO A 206 -6.52 -11.87 -0.04
CA PRO A 206 -5.93 -12.89 -0.91
C PRO A 206 -6.85 -13.16 -2.09
N LEU A 207 -6.29 -13.07 -3.30
CA LEU A 207 -6.96 -13.38 -4.56
C LEU A 207 -6.21 -14.52 -5.25
N ARG A 208 -6.93 -15.46 -5.86
CA ARG A 208 -6.33 -16.57 -6.60
C ARG A 208 -7.05 -16.83 -7.91
N ARG A 209 -6.29 -17.23 -8.92
CA ARG A 209 -6.78 -17.87 -10.14
C ARG A 209 -5.84 -19.01 -10.53
N GLU A 210 -6.35 -19.93 -11.31
CA GLU A 210 -5.60 -21.08 -11.82
C GLU A 210 -5.71 -21.13 -13.36
N ARG A 211 -4.91 -21.99 -13.99
CA ARG A 211 -5.10 -22.31 -15.41
C ARG A 211 -6.07 -23.46 -15.53
N GLY A 212 -7.09 -23.29 -16.36
CA GLY A 212 -8.03 -24.36 -16.71
C GLY A 212 -7.40 -25.41 -17.64
N PRO A 213 -8.13 -26.48 -17.99
CA PRO A 213 -7.64 -27.57 -18.83
C PRO A 213 -7.12 -27.13 -20.21
N GLY A 214 -7.66 -26.05 -20.77
CA GLY A 214 -7.21 -25.46 -22.03
C GLY A 214 -6.01 -24.51 -21.91
N GLY A 215 -5.41 -24.38 -20.73
CA GLY A 215 -4.29 -23.49 -20.45
C GLY A 215 -4.67 -22.02 -20.25
N ASN A 216 -5.93 -21.63 -20.45
CA ASN A 216 -6.41 -20.27 -20.19
C ASN A 216 -6.52 -20.00 -18.69
N TRP A 217 -6.36 -18.74 -18.29
CA TRP A 217 -6.60 -18.31 -16.91
C TRP A 217 -8.09 -18.33 -16.59
N GLU A 218 -8.46 -19.04 -15.53
CA GLU A 218 -9.79 -18.96 -14.95
C GLU A 218 -10.04 -17.60 -14.28
N PRO A 219 -11.32 -17.24 -14.01
CA PRO A 219 -11.64 -16.06 -13.24
C PRO A 219 -10.94 -16.04 -11.87
N TRP A 220 -10.64 -14.83 -11.40
CA TRP A 220 -10.13 -14.64 -10.06
C TRP A 220 -11.21 -14.93 -9.01
N SER A 221 -10.77 -15.50 -7.90
CA SER A 221 -11.57 -15.82 -6.73
C SER A 221 -11.02 -15.11 -5.50
N LEU A 222 -11.93 -14.65 -4.64
CA LEU A 222 -11.60 -14.16 -3.30
C LEU A 222 -11.36 -15.35 -2.38
N CYS A 223 -10.19 -15.45 -1.76
CA CYS A 223 -9.77 -16.61 -0.97
C CYS A 223 -9.89 -16.42 0.55
N CYS A 224 -10.76 -15.51 0.99
CA CYS A 224 -11.06 -15.32 2.40
C CYS A 224 -12.52 -14.95 2.61
N THR A 225 -12.97 -15.13 3.85
CA THR A 225 -14.25 -14.61 4.33
C THR A 225 -14.05 -13.34 5.16
N SER A 226 -15.15 -12.61 5.39
CA SER A 226 -15.14 -11.39 6.18
C SER A 226 -14.50 -11.61 7.55
N GLY A 227 -13.57 -10.74 7.92
CA GLY A 227 -12.83 -10.76 9.19
C GLY A 227 -11.64 -11.72 9.25
N GLN A 228 -11.59 -12.76 8.40
CA GLN A 228 -10.55 -13.80 8.46
C GLN A 228 -9.13 -13.24 8.33
N THR A 229 -8.96 -12.21 7.50
CA THR A 229 -7.66 -11.61 7.17
C THR A 229 -7.57 -10.15 7.64
N GLY A 230 -8.36 -9.77 8.66
CA GLY A 230 -8.41 -8.40 9.17
C GLY A 230 -9.11 -7.40 8.26
N VAL A 231 -9.82 -7.87 7.23
CA VAL A 231 -10.67 -7.06 6.34
C VAL A 231 -12.11 -7.47 6.60
N TYR A 232 -12.96 -6.51 6.95
CA TYR A 232 -14.34 -6.77 7.37
C TYR A 232 -15.33 -6.13 6.43
N TRP A 233 -16.29 -6.93 5.98
CA TRP A 233 -17.42 -6.52 5.17
C TRP A 233 -18.71 -7.20 5.60
N SER A 234 -19.83 -6.57 5.24
CA SER A 234 -21.17 -7.14 5.34
C SER A 234 -21.83 -7.13 3.97
N TYR A 235 -22.96 -7.83 3.86
CA TYR A 235 -23.82 -7.76 2.69
C TYR A 235 -25.02 -6.89 3.04
N ALA A 236 -25.46 -6.04 2.11
CA ALA A 236 -26.75 -5.39 2.25
C ALA A 236 -27.82 -6.48 2.37
N THR A 237 -28.64 -6.38 3.42
CA THR A 237 -29.83 -7.21 3.62
C THR A 237 -30.92 -6.83 2.63
#